data_AF-A0A2V6DKX7-F1
#
_entry.id   AF-A0A2V6DKX7-F1
#
_cell.length_a   1.000
_cell.length_b   1.000
_cell.length_c   1.000
_cell.angle_alpha   90.00
_cell.angle_beta   90.00
_cell.angle_gamma   90.00
#
_symmetry.space_group_name_H-M   'P 1'
#
loop_
_entity.id
_entity.type
_entity.pdbx_description
1 polymer ?
#
loop_
_entity_poly.entity_id
_entity_poly.type
_entity_poly.pdbx_seq_one_letter_code
_entity_poly.pdbx_strand_id
1 'polypeptide(L)'
;TGMYHSQAGRAFNPAILREVPAYGSVVAMELENQRKASDTFPTFMSVDLWNTRCPQIGSGMLHPKYSGLDLNTSTVFESFGGADAKAETDLSRRWEVLNRMAEVSPSGSGDGLGGKAEEYSAHYQYAYKILMDPRFKKVLNVTDEEKQRYGVDKDKGVCKLGLAMLLARNVLASDAGTRFMWVSNAYNGNAGGNDNHDNIYGRGALAPRGFLMPIYDSAPRLDAALGSLIEDLSKMPGKESGKTMLDETMVVVLHEFGRNPDFNLNNGRDHWGPVYSDVFIGGGVKPGRIIGKTEGGKPVDIGWGYKQQPMKDHVTATVYSALGIDYSKKIEKTPSGRAYEYQQTAPLGGPAFIPLTDIAELFV
;
A
#
# COMPACT_ATOMS: atom_id res chain seq x y z
N THR A 1 -9.21 13.07 4.53
CA THR A 1 -9.67 11.98 5.42
C THR A 1 -9.60 10.62 4.74
N GLY A 2 -9.75 10.52 3.41
CA GLY A 2 -9.73 9.21 2.75
C GLY A 2 -8.52 8.36 2.65
N MET A 3 -7.38 8.96 2.36
CA MET A 3 -6.15 8.20 2.35
C MET A 3 -5.86 7.57 3.71
N TYR A 4 -6.33 8.18 4.80
CA TYR A 4 -6.18 7.60 6.12
C TYR A 4 -6.97 6.30 6.26
N HIS A 5 -8.27 6.31 5.92
CA HIS A 5 -9.14 5.15 6.16
C HIS A 5 -8.67 3.92 5.38
N SER A 6 -8.36 4.08 4.10
CA SER A 6 -7.84 2.98 3.28
C SER A 6 -6.52 2.40 3.81
N GLN A 7 -5.71 3.21 4.50
CA GLN A 7 -4.36 2.83 4.94
C GLN A 7 -4.24 2.45 6.41
N ALA A 8 -5.20 2.83 7.25
CA ALA A 8 -5.30 2.41 8.64
C ALA A 8 -6.39 1.35 8.84
N GLY A 9 -7.19 1.08 7.81
CA GLY A 9 -8.35 0.20 7.88
C GLY A 9 -9.45 0.72 8.81
N ARG A 10 -9.45 2.01 9.15
CA ARG A 10 -10.43 2.62 10.07
C ARG A 10 -10.54 4.14 9.93
N ALA A 11 -11.63 4.71 10.41
CA ALA A 11 -11.86 6.15 10.36
C ALA A 11 -10.80 6.96 11.15
N PHE A 12 -10.51 8.17 10.67
CA PHE A 12 -9.55 9.07 11.29
C PHE A 12 -10.01 9.54 12.67
N ASN A 13 -9.18 9.33 13.69
CA ASN A 13 -9.40 9.87 15.02
C ASN A 13 -8.12 10.55 15.54
N PRO A 14 -8.11 11.89 15.65
CA PRO A 14 -6.91 12.63 16.05
C PRO A 14 -6.45 12.29 17.48
N ALA A 15 -7.35 11.83 18.35
CA ALA A 15 -7.03 11.51 19.74
C ALA A 15 -6.15 10.25 19.91
N ILE A 16 -6.20 9.34 18.94
CA ILE A 16 -5.44 8.07 18.96
C ILE A 16 -4.52 7.92 17.74
N LEU A 17 -4.37 8.98 16.94
CA LEU A 17 -3.62 8.93 15.68
C LEU A 17 -2.20 8.39 15.82
N ARG A 18 -1.51 8.71 16.92
CA ARG A 18 -0.11 8.31 17.15
C ARG A 18 0.05 6.83 17.50
N GLU A 19 -1.00 6.19 18.01
CA GLU A 19 -0.96 4.77 18.39
C GLU A 19 -1.55 3.87 17.29
N VAL A 20 -2.33 4.39 16.35
CA VAL A 20 -2.91 3.57 15.28
C VAL A 20 -1.81 3.09 14.31
N PRO A 21 -1.60 1.77 14.16
CA PRO A 21 -0.67 1.22 13.18
C PRO A 21 -1.19 1.41 11.75
N ALA A 22 -0.26 1.45 10.80
CA ALA A 22 -0.62 1.24 9.40
C ALA A 22 -1.24 -0.16 9.21
N TYR A 23 -2.13 -0.26 8.24
CA TYR A 23 -2.77 -1.52 7.85
C TYR A 23 -1.72 -2.60 7.53
N GLY A 24 -0.69 -2.26 6.75
CA GLY A 24 0.42 -3.16 6.48
C GLY A 24 1.21 -3.58 7.72
N SER A 25 1.28 -2.74 8.76
CA SER A 25 1.96 -3.08 10.03
C SER A 25 1.19 -4.11 10.85
N VAL A 26 -0.14 -4.09 10.81
CA VAL A 26 -0.96 -5.17 11.41
C VAL A 26 -0.72 -6.49 10.68
N VAL A 27 -0.70 -6.46 9.34
CA VAL A 27 -0.35 -7.64 8.52
C VAL A 27 1.06 -8.14 8.84
N ALA A 28 2.03 -7.24 8.98
CA ALA A 28 3.40 -7.59 9.32
C ALA A 28 3.51 -8.28 10.68
N MET A 29 2.75 -7.81 11.68
CA MET A 29 2.72 -8.42 13.00
C MET A 29 2.07 -9.82 12.98
N GLU A 30 0.92 -9.96 12.34
CA GLU A 30 0.18 -11.22 12.31
C GLU A 30 0.91 -12.33 11.52
N LEU A 31 1.65 -11.96 10.47
CA LEU A 31 2.38 -12.91 9.63
C LEU A 31 3.85 -13.11 10.06
N GLU A 32 4.27 -12.53 11.19
CA GLU A 32 5.65 -12.64 11.69
C GLU A 32 6.10 -14.10 11.87
N ASN A 33 5.20 -14.95 12.38
CA ASN A 33 5.48 -16.37 12.60
C ASN A 33 5.64 -17.18 11.30
N GLN A 34 5.27 -16.61 10.14
CA GLN A 34 5.41 -17.24 8.83
C GLN A 34 6.69 -16.82 8.10
N ARG A 35 7.50 -15.91 8.69
CA ARG A 35 8.75 -15.46 8.09
C ARG A 35 9.80 -16.58 8.09
N LYS A 36 10.50 -16.74 6.98
CA LYS A 36 11.63 -17.67 6.83
C LYS A 36 12.92 -17.00 7.31
N ALA A 37 13.91 -17.79 7.68
CA ALA A 37 15.25 -17.28 7.99
C ALA A 37 15.90 -16.54 6.80
N SER A 38 15.50 -16.88 5.57
CA SER A 38 15.93 -16.23 4.34
C SER A 38 15.26 -14.88 4.09
N ASP A 39 14.26 -14.47 4.88
CA ASP A 39 13.46 -13.29 4.59
C ASP A 39 14.10 -12.02 5.15
N THR A 40 14.66 -11.21 4.24
CA THR A 40 15.36 -9.96 4.54
C THR A 40 14.49 -8.73 4.30
N PHE A 41 13.51 -8.80 3.39
CA PHE A 41 12.60 -7.68 3.08
C PHE A 41 11.43 -7.66 4.06
N PRO A 42 10.90 -6.47 4.41
CA PRO A 42 9.82 -6.36 5.39
C PRO A 42 8.54 -6.93 4.83
N THR A 43 7.76 -7.54 5.73
CA THR A 43 6.44 -8.07 5.38
C THR A 43 5.58 -6.97 4.76
N PHE A 44 5.72 -5.72 5.25
CA PHE A 44 5.10 -4.53 4.69
C PHE A 44 6.11 -3.67 3.93
N MET A 45 5.90 -3.51 2.62
CA MET A 45 6.58 -2.51 1.81
C MET A 45 5.56 -1.57 1.15
N SER A 46 6.03 -0.40 0.75
CA SER A 46 5.25 0.55 0.00
C SER A 46 6.09 1.25 -1.06
N VAL A 47 5.41 1.87 -2.01
CA VAL A 47 6.04 2.65 -3.06
C VAL A 47 5.33 3.99 -3.20
N ASP A 48 6.12 5.07 -3.13
CA ASP A 48 5.70 6.47 -3.25
C ASP A 48 4.59 6.89 -2.26
N LEU A 49 4.59 6.39 -1.02
CA LEU A 49 3.55 6.72 -0.02
C LEU A 49 3.56 8.19 0.44
N TRP A 50 2.37 8.66 0.88
CA TRP A 50 2.20 10.00 1.46
C TRP A 50 2.41 10.04 2.97
N ASN A 51 3.54 10.58 3.42
CA ASN A 51 3.83 10.60 4.86
C ASN A 51 3.44 11.90 5.59
N THR A 52 3.22 13.04 4.90
CA THR A 52 2.99 14.34 5.57
C THR A 52 1.60 14.59 6.17
N ARG A 53 0.56 13.82 5.81
CA ARG A 53 -0.80 13.99 6.38
C ARG A 53 -1.31 12.78 7.16
N CYS A 54 -0.65 11.65 7.03
CA CYS A 54 -0.86 10.47 7.85
C CYS A 54 0.51 9.76 7.96
N PRO A 55 0.96 9.35 9.15
CA PRO A 55 2.21 8.60 9.33
C PRO A 55 2.03 7.15 8.85
N GLN A 56 1.83 6.98 7.54
CA GLN A 56 1.29 5.80 6.84
C GLN A 56 2.21 4.57 6.79
N ILE A 57 3.38 4.69 7.40
CA ILE A 57 4.42 3.65 7.47
C ILE A 57 4.75 3.30 8.92
N GLY A 58 4.16 4.04 9.87
CA GLY A 58 4.37 3.84 11.28
C GLY A 58 3.73 2.54 11.77
N SER A 59 4.46 1.87 12.65
CA SER A 59 3.97 0.76 13.46
C SER A 59 2.96 1.20 14.54
N GLY A 60 2.77 2.50 14.77
CA GLY A 60 1.86 3.02 15.78
C GLY A 60 2.27 2.51 17.17
N MET A 61 1.36 1.81 17.85
CA MET A 61 1.62 1.13 19.13
C MET A 61 2.34 -0.22 19.01
N LEU A 62 2.53 -0.74 17.79
CA LEU A 62 3.21 -2.01 17.56
C LEU A 62 4.73 -1.83 17.66
N HIS A 63 5.45 -2.94 17.82
CA HIS A 63 6.90 -2.90 17.83
C HIS A 63 7.45 -2.28 16.52
N PRO A 64 8.47 -1.39 16.57
CA PRO A 64 9.03 -0.71 15.40
C PRO A 64 9.44 -1.61 14.23
N LYS A 65 9.80 -2.87 14.51
CA LYS A 65 10.13 -3.89 13.50
C LYS A 65 9.00 -4.17 12.50
N TYR A 66 7.75 -3.82 12.83
CA TYR A 66 6.59 -3.99 11.95
C TYR A 66 6.30 -2.73 11.11
N SER A 67 7.13 -1.69 11.20
CA SER A 67 7.02 -0.52 10.34
C SER A 67 7.31 -0.90 8.89
N GLY A 68 6.64 -0.25 7.95
CA GLY A 68 6.86 -0.51 6.53
C GLY A 68 8.18 0.09 6.03
N LEU A 69 8.61 -0.34 4.85
CA LEU A 69 9.65 0.34 4.08
C LEU A 69 9.04 0.99 2.84
N ASP A 70 9.19 2.31 2.72
CA ASP A 70 8.83 3.04 1.50
C ASP A 70 9.98 3.10 0.52
N LEU A 71 9.68 2.87 -0.75
CA LEU A 71 10.59 3.12 -1.85
C LEU A 71 10.06 4.28 -2.69
N ASN A 72 10.93 5.26 -2.99
CA ASN A 72 10.58 6.38 -3.84
C ASN A 72 11.08 6.11 -5.26
N THR A 73 10.18 5.96 -6.22
CA THR A 73 10.52 5.63 -7.62
C THR A 73 11.38 6.71 -8.29
N SER A 74 11.37 7.93 -7.76
CA SER A 74 12.13 9.06 -8.31
C SER A 74 13.61 9.04 -7.91
N THR A 75 13.98 8.28 -6.89
CA THR A 75 15.36 8.24 -6.37
C THR A 75 15.92 6.83 -6.22
N VAL A 76 15.07 5.82 -6.01
CA VAL A 76 15.52 4.47 -5.64
C VAL A 76 16.37 3.81 -6.71
N PHE A 77 16.02 3.96 -8.00
CA PHE A 77 16.77 3.36 -9.11
C PHE A 77 18.16 3.98 -9.26
N GLU A 78 18.28 5.30 -9.14
CA GLU A 78 19.58 5.98 -9.21
C GLU A 78 20.43 5.72 -7.97
N SER A 79 19.80 5.72 -6.78
CA SER A 79 20.50 5.57 -5.50
C SER A 79 21.00 4.16 -5.26
N PHE A 80 20.29 3.14 -5.76
CA PHE A 80 20.54 1.73 -5.40
C PHE A 80 20.56 0.77 -6.60
N GLY A 81 20.15 1.20 -7.80
CA GLY A 81 20.20 0.37 -9.01
C GLY A 81 21.56 0.35 -9.70
N GLY A 82 22.49 1.22 -9.30
CA GLY A 82 23.85 1.27 -9.83
C GLY A 82 24.79 0.19 -9.27
N ALA A 83 25.72 -0.28 -10.09
CA ALA A 83 26.76 -1.23 -9.70
C ALA A 83 28.01 -0.50 -9.17
N ASP A 84 27.92 0.12 -7.99
CA ASP A 84 29.13 0.54 -7.28
C ASP A 84 29.76 -0.68 -6.60
N ALA A 85 30.83 -1.20 -7.21
CA ALA A 85 31.58 -2.36 -6.71
C ALA A 85 32.19 -2.14 -5.31
N LYS A 86 32.31 -0.89 -4.84
CA LYS A 86 32.84 -0.57 -3.51
C LYS A 86 31.76 -0.34 -2.46
N ALA A 87 30.51 -0.09 -2.86
CA ALA A 87 29.44 0.28 -1.93
C ALA A 87 29.16 -0.79 -0.87
N GLU A 88 29.16 -2.06 -1.23
CA GLU A 88 28.95 -3.17 -0.27
C GLU A 88 30.10 -3.30 0.74
N THR A 89 31.34 -3.17 0.24
CA THR A 89 32.55 -3.21 1.07
C THR A 89 32.59 -2.03 2.04
N ASP A 90 32.28 -0.81 1.57
CA ASP A 90 32.23 0.37 2.42
C ASP A 90 31.07 0.32 3.42
N LEU A 91 29.89 -0.19 3.01
CA LEU A 91 28.76 -0.38 3.91
C LEU A 91 29.10 -1.38 5.02
N SER A 92 29.71 -2.52 4.67
CA SER A 92 30.15 -3.53 5.64
C SER A 92 31.18 -2.99 6.61
N ARG A 93 32.18 -2.25 6.11
CA ARG A 93 33.18 -1.58 6.95
C ARG A 93 32.55 -0.56 7.90
N ARG A 94 31.60 0.25 7.43
CA ARG A 94 30.86 1.22 8.27
C ARG A 94 30.00 0.50 9.31
N TRP A 95 29.36 -0.61 8.94
CA TRP A 95 28.57 -1.44 9.83
C TRP A 95 29.40 -2.03 10.98
N GLU A 96 30.58 -2.57 10.68
CA GLU A 96 31.52 -3.06 11.69
C GLU A 96 31.94 -1.97 12.67
N VAL A 97 32.26 -0.76 12.17
CA VAL A 97 32.61 0.38 13.03
C VAL A 97 31.44 0.78 13.93
N LEU A 98 30.23 0.86 13.38
CA LEU A 98 29.03 1.21 14.15
C LEU A 98 28.75 0.21 15.28
N ASN A 99 28.89 -1.10 15.01
CA ASN A 99 28.72 -2.14 16.03
C ASN A 99 29.80 -2.07 17.11
N ARG A 100 31.07 -1.86 16.74
CA ARG A 100 32.15 -1.65 17.72
C ARG A 100 31.91 -0.43 18.59
N MET A 101 31.40 0.66 18.02
CA MET A 101 31.02 1.85 18.78
C MET A 101 29.84 1.56 19.72
N ALA A 102 28.86 0.79 19.29
CA ALA A 102 27.71 0.39 20.12
C ALA A 102 28.11 -0.54 21.27
N GLU A 103 29.13 -1.40 21.09
CA GLU A 103 29.70 -2.24 22.16
C GLU A 103 30.41 -1.41 23.23
N VAL A 104 31.16 -0.38 22.83
CA VAL A 104 31.95 0.47 23.74
C VAL A 104 31.10 1.55 24.41
N SER A 105 30.04 2.00 23.73
CA SER A 105 29.07 2.96 24.23
C SER A 105 27.67 2.42 23.94
N PRO A 106 27.18 1.45 24.74
CA PRO A 106 25.80 1.00 24.64
C PRO A 106 24.92 2.17 25.08
N SER A 107 24.54 3.01 24.11
CA SER A 107 23.60 4.10 24.29
C SER A 107 22.27 3.48 24.74
N GLY A 108 22.05 3.40 26.05
CA GLY A 108 20.89 2.72 26.62
C GLY A 108 20.98 2.33 28.10
N SER A 109 22.16 2.34 28.74
CA SER A 109 22.30 1.97 30.16
C SER A 109 21.87 3.05 31.16
N GLY A 110 21.22 4.12 30.71
CA GLY A 110 20.63 5.14 31.57
C GLY A 110 19.16 5.35 31.20
N ASP A 111 18.29 5.40 32.21
CA ASP A 111 16.81 5.45 32.18
C ASP A 111 16.16 6.50 31.24
N GLY A 112 16.94 7.33 30.54
CA GLY A 112 16.43 8.44 29.70
C GLY A 112 16.17 8.12 28.22
N LEU A 113 16.71 7.03 27.66
CA LEU A 113 16.67 6.76 26.19
C LEU A 113 16.26 5.34 25.77
N GLY A 114 16.00 4.44 26.73
CA GLY A 114 15.95 2.97 26.52
C GLY A 114 15.01 2.48 25.41
N GLY A 115 13.88 3.15 25.15
CA GLY A 115 13.00 2.80 24.03
C GLY A 115 13.57 3.21 22.67
N LYS A 116 13.84 4.50 22.48
CA LYS A 116 14.24 5.07 21.17
C LYS A 116 15.53 4.48 20.62
N ALA A 117 16.51 4.19 21.49
CA ALA A 117 17.78 3.61 21.07
C ALA A 117 17.61 2.19 20.49
N GLU A 118 16.75 1.37 21.10
CA GLU A 118 16.39 0.06 20.56
C GLU A 118 15.65 0.18 19.21
N GLU A 119 14.76 1.17 19.06
CA GLU A 119 14.09 1.43 17.77
C GLU A 119 15.11 1.74 16.67
N TYR A 120 16.07 2.65 16.92
CA TYR A 120 17.11 2.98 15.95
C TYR A 120 17.98 1.77 15.60
N SER A 121 18.40 0.98 16.60
CA SER A 121 19.17 -0.24 16.39
C SER A 121 18.44 -1.23 15.50
N ALA A 122 17.14 -1.47 15.77
CA ALA A 122 16.30 -2.34 14.95
C ALA A 122 16.22 -1.84 13.50
N HIS A 123 16.01 -0.54 13.27
CA HIS A 123 15.97 0.04 11.93
C HIS A 123 17.31 -0.12 11.17
N TYR A 124 18.43 0.11 11.85
CA TYR A 124 19.76 -0.02 11.25
C TYR A 124 20.08 -1.47 10.86
N GLN A 125 19.79 -2.43 11.74
CA GLN A 125 19.96 -3.85 11.45
C GLN A 125 19.11 -4.28 10.26
N TYR A 126 17.89 -3.75 10.18
CA TYR A 126 16.96 -4.03 9.10
C TYR A 126 17.45 -3.50 7.75
N ALA A 127 17.84 -2.22 7.71
CA ALA A 127 18.38 -1.59 6.51
C ALA A 127 19.64 -2.30 6.00
N TYR A 128 20.55 -2.69 6.91
CA TYR A 128 21.76 -3.42 6.54
C TYR A 128 21.43 -4.76 5.88
N LYS A 129 20.48 -5.55 6.44
CA LYS A 129 20.06 -6.83 5.88
C LYS A 129 19.51 -6.70 4.45
N ILE A 130 18.71 -5.67 4.19
CA ILE A 130 18.13 -5.44 2.85
C ILE A 130 19.22 -5.03 1.86
N LEU A 131 20.05 -4.05 2.23
CA LEU A 131 21.07 -3.50 1.33
C LEU A 131 22.16 -4.52 0.97
N MET A 132 22.45 -5.47 1.85
CA MET A 132 23.38 -6.57 1.61
C MET A 132 22.74 -7.78 0.92
N ASP A 133 21.42 -7.78 0.72
CA ASP A 133 20.74 -8.85 0.01
C ASP A 133 20.88 -8.65 -1.52
N PRO A 134 21.46 -9.59 -2.28
CA PRO A 134 21.61 -9.45 -3.72
C PRO A 134 20.26 -9.33 -4.45
N ARG A 135 19.17 -9.82 -3.85
CA ARG A 135 17.82 -9.65 -4.40
C ARG A 135 17.37 -8.19 -4.41
N PHE A 136 17.85 -7.34 -3.50
CA PHE A 136 17.50 -5.92 -3.49
C PHE A 136 17.97 -5.20 -4.75
N LYS A 137 19.20 -5.47 -5.19
CA LYS A 137 19.69 -4.96 -6.49
C LYS A 137 18.91 -5.55 -7.66
N LYS A 138 18.57 -6.84 -7.60
CA LYS A 138 17.80 -7.51 -8.65
C LYS A 138 16.41 -6.90 -8.83
N VAL A 139 15.71 -6.54 -7.74
CA VAL A 139 14.37 -5.95 -7.84
C VAL A 139 14.37 -4.55 -8.45
N LEU A 140 15.50 -3.84 -8.35
CA LEU A 140 15.69 -2.52 -8.94
C LEU A 140 16.20 -2.58 -10.39
N ASN A 141 16.62 -3.75 -10.87
CA ASN A 141 17.05 -3.93 -12.25
C ASN A 141 15.82 -4.13 -13.15
N VAL A 142 15.50 -3.10 -13.91
CA VAL A 142 14.32 -3.03 -14.79
C VAL A 142 14.75 -2.63 -16.20
N THR A 143 14.32 -3.41 -17.20
CA THR A 143 14.71 -3.14 -18.59
C THR A 143 13.86 -2.02 -19.20
N ASP A 144 14.34 -1.40 -20.28
CA ASP A 144 13.58 -0.34 -20.94
C ASP A 144 12.31 -0.87 -21.61
N GLU A 145 12.32 -2.11 -22.09
CA GLU A 145 11.12 -2.79 -22.61
C GLU A 145 10.06 -2.96 -21.52
N GLU A 146 10.47 -3.33 -20.31
CA GLU A 146 9.56 -3.45 -19.17
C GLU A 146 8.96 -2.11 -18.79
N LYS A 147 9.80 -1.07 -18.66
CA LYS A 147 9.32 0.27 -18.34
C LYS A 147 8.40 0.85 -19.43
N GLN A 148 8.59 0.45 -20.69
CA GLN A 148 7.72 0.85 -21.79
C GLN A 148 6.33 0.20 -21.70
N ARG A 149 6.24 -1.10 -21.39
CA ARG A 149 4.95 -1.80 -21.24
C ARG A 149 4.10 -1.23 -20.10
N TYR A 150 4.74 -0.88 -18.98
CA TYR A 150 4.07 -0.34 -17.80
C TYR A 150 3.74 1.17 -17.90
N GLY A 151 4.05 1.82 -19.03
CA GLY A 151 3.81 3.23 -19.28
C GLY A 151 2.90 3.49 -20.47
N VAL A 152 2.69 4.76 -20.79
CA VAL A 152 2.04 5.17 -22.04
C VAL A 152 3.06 5.87 -22.94
N ASP A 153 2.76 6.01 -24.24
CA ASP A 153 3.67 6.63 -25.22
C ASP A 153 4.27 7.97 -24.75
N LYS A 154 3.50 8.77 -24.01
CA LYS A 154 3.92 10.09 -23.51
C LYS A 154 5.00 10.03 -22.40
N ASP A 155 5.12 8.93 -21.67
CA ASP A 155 6.04 8.79 -20.54
C ASP A 155 6.64 7.37 -20.41
N LYS A 156 6.82 6.72 -21.56
CA LYS A 156 7.58 5.47 -21.70
C LYS A 156 8.91 5.57 -20.94
N GLY A 157 9.18 4.59 -20.07
CA GLY A 157 10.44 4.57 -19.33
C GLY A 157 10.41 5.30 -17.98
N VAL A 158 9.51 6.26 -17.79
CA VAL A 158 9.52 7.16 -16.62
C VAL A 158 8.17 7.24 -15.93
N CYS A 159 7.26 6.34 -16.28
CA CYS A 159 5.92 6.30 -15.74
C CYS A 159 5.97 5.94 -14.23
N LYS A 160 5.79 6.89 -13.29
CA LYS A 160 5.90 6.63 -11.83
C LYS A 160 5.05 5.46 -11.34
N LEU A 161 3.75 5.44 -11.64
CA LEU A 161 2.87 4.33 -11.25
C LEU A 161 3.30 3.02 -11.92
N GLY A 162 3.73 3.10 -13.18
CA GLY A 162 4.28 1.96 -13.92
C GLY A 162 5.51 1.39 -13.24
N LEU A 163 6.49 2.24 -12.90
CA LEU A 163 7.70 1.87 -12.15
C LEU A 163 7.35 1.30 -10.78
N ALA A 164 6.35 1.86 -10.09
CA ALA A 164 5.93 1.38 -8.78
C ALA A 164 5.30 -0.01 -8.84
N MET A 165 4.43 -0.27 -9.82
CA MET A 165 3.85 -1.60 -10.04
C MET A 165 4.89 -2.61 -10.54
N LEU A 166 5.84 -2.18 -11.38
CA LEU A 166 6.96 -3.00 -11.84
C LEU A 166 7.88 -3.41 -10.67
N LEU A 167 8.16 -2.47 -9.76
CA LEU A 167 8.88 -2.74 -8.52
C LEU A 167 8.10 -3.69 -7.62
N ALA A 168 6.79 -3.51 -7.51
CA ALA A 168 5.93 -4.42 -6.74
C ALA A 168 5.98 -5.85 -7.27
N ARG A 169 5.84 -6.04 -8.58
CA ARG A 169 6.03 -7.33 -9.26
C ARG A 169 7.38 -7.95 -8.91
N ASN A 170 8.47 -7.18 -9.03
CA ASN A 170 9.82 -7.66 -8.75
C ASN A 170 10.02 -8.07 -7.29
N VAL A 171 9.51 -7.26 -6.36
CA VAL A 171 9.57 -7.54 -4.92
C VAL A 171 8.80 -8.82 -4.59
N LEU A 172 7.60 -9.01 -5.13
CA LEU A 172 6.84 -10.25 -4.97
C LEU A 172 7.61 -11.46 -5.53
N ALA A 173 8.16 -11.33 -6.74
CA ALA A 173 8.94 -12.39 -7.39
C ALA A 173 10.27 -12.71 -6.71
N SER A 174 10.79 -11.82 -5.85
CA SER A 174 12.03 -12.05 -5.12
C SER A 174 11.91 -13.07 -3.98
N ASP A 175 10.67 -13.34 -3.52
CA ASP A 175 10.35 -14.17 -2.35
C ASP A 175 11.23 -13.87 -1.12
N ALA A 176 11.52 -12.58 -0.89
CA ALA A 176 12.40 -12.09 0.17
C ALA A 176 11.69 -11.71 1.48
N GLY A 177 10.40 -12.03 1.62
CA GLY A 177 9.64 -11.85 2.85
C GLY A 177 8.48 -10.86 2.78
N THR A 178 8.38 -10.05 1.73
CA THR A 178 7.27 -9.12 1.53
C THR A 178 5.97 -9.86 1.26
N ARG A 179 4.91 -9.55 2.03
CA ARG A 179 3.58 -10.15 1.89
C ARG A 179 2.47 -9.11 1.68
N PHE A 180 2.75 -7.86 1.98
CA PHE A 180 1.83 -6.75 1.78
C PHE A 180 2.56 -5.59 1.12
N MET A 181 2.05 -5.15 -0.03
CA MET A 181 2.60 -4.03 -0.78
C MET A 181 1.55 -2.95 -0.97
N TRP A 182 1.90 -1.71 -0.61
CA TRP A 182 1.08 -0.55 -0.88
C TRP A 182 1.69 0.29 -2.01
N VAL A 183 1.04 0.30 -3.18
CA VAL A 183 1.44 1.19 -4.28
C VAL A 183 0.58 2.44 -4.23
N SER A 184 1.21 3.58 -3.96
CA SER A 184 0.53 4.86 -4.03
C SER A 184 0.41 5.31 -5.48
N ASN A 185 -0.79 5.73 -5.88
CA ASN A 185 -0.95 6.41 -7.16
C ASN A 185 -0.41 7.84 -7.06
N ALA A 186 0.92 7.97 -7.22
CA ALA A 186 1.64 9.22 -7.03
C ALA A 186 1.44 10.26 -8.15
N TYR A 187 0.95 9.83 -9.33
CA TYR A 187 0.43 10.77 -10.33
C TYR A 187 -0.71 11.61 -9.80
N ASN A 188 -1.41 11.02 -8.85
CA ASN A 188 -2.60 11.51 -8.22
C ASN A 188 -2.33 11.80 -6.72
N GLY A 189 -1.06 12.02 -6.33
CA GLY A 189 -0.65 12.31 -4.94
C GLY A 189 0.74 11.86 -4.52
N ASN A 190 1.74 12.77 -4.57
CA ASN A 190 2.55 13.14 -3.38
C ASN A 190 3.40 14.42 -3.45
N ALA A 191 3.47 15.01 -4.63
CA ALA A 191 3.30 16.46 -4.80
C ALA A 191 2.08 16.70 -5.71
N GLY A 192 1.15 15.73 -5.76
CA GLY A 192 0.15 15.52 -6.81
C GLY A 192 -1.26 15.82 -6.31
N GLY A 193 -1.82 16.97 -6.67
CA GLY A 193 -3.25 17.10 -6.58
C GLY A 193 -3.87 16.31 -7.73
N ASN A 194 -4.42 15.13 -7.53
CA ASN A 194 -5.62 14.81 -8.32
C ASN A 194 -6.84 15.10 -7.46
N ASP A 195 -6.93 16.39 -7.18
CA ASP A 195 -8.17 17.01 -6.82
C ASP A 195 -8.93 17.24 -8.13
N ASN A 196 -9.65 16.22 -8.59
CA ASN A 196 -10.46 16.29 -9.82
C ASN A 196 -11.60 17.33 -9.73
N HIS A 197 -11.55 18.24 -8.76
CA HIS A 197 -12.43 19.37 -8.57
C HIS A 197 -12.20 20.49 -9.60
N ASP A 198 -11.09 20.49 -10.35
CA ASP A 198 -10.81 21.51 -11.36
C ASP A 198 -10.42 20.90 -12.71
N ASN A 199 -11.05 21.37 -13.81
CA ASN A 199 -10.71 21.06 -15.21
C ASN A 199 -10.36 19.59 -15.51
N ILE A 200 -11.11 18.63 -14.95
CA ILE A 200 -10.82 17.19 -15.00
C ILE A 200 -10.66 16.63 -16.43
N TYR A 201 -11.29 17.25 -17.44
CA TYR A 201 -11.24 16.84 -18.85
C TYR A 201 -10.39 17.76 -19.75
N GLY A 202 -9.58 18.66 -19.18
CA GLY A 202 -8.72 19.55 -19.95
C GLY A 202 -7.75 18.77 -20.86
N ARG A 203 -7.74 19.05 -22.16
CA ARG A 203 -6.79 18.45 -23.12
C ARG A 203 -5.55 19.32 -23.24
N GLY A 204 -4.36 18.76 -23.04
CA GLY A 204 -3.10 19.49 -23.20
C GLY A 204 -2.80 20.54 -22.13
N ALA A 205 -3.67 20.67 -21.13
CA ALA A 205 -3.34 21.37 -19.91
C ALA A 205 -2.32 20.51 -19.14
N LEU A 206 -1.03 20.84 -19.24
CA LEU A 206 -0.26 20.91 -18.00
C LEU A 206 -1.14 21.79 -17.11
N ALA A 207 -1.63 21.26 -15.99
CA ALA A 207 -2.55 21.97 -15.10
C ALA A 207 -2.22 23.47 -15.13
N PRO A 208 -3.18 24.39 -15.30
CA PRO A 208 -2.91 25.83 -15.27
C PRO A 208 -2.09 26.27 -14.05
N ARG A 209 -1.95 25.39 -13.05
CA ARG A 209 -0.99 25.44 -11.96
C ARG A 209 -0.40 24.05 -11.67
N GLY A 210 0.48 23.50 -12.50
CA GLY A 210 1.53 22.48 -12.18
C GLY A 210 1.25 21.26 -11.28
N PHE A 211 0.02 20.97 -10.87
CA PHE A 211 -0.30 20.07 -9.75
C PHE A 211 -1.39 19.04 -10.05
N LEU A 212 -2.13 19.14 -11.18
CA LEU A 212 -3.29 18.29 -11.53
C LEU A 212 -3.10 17.53 -12.85
N MET A 213 -3.37 16.21 -12.86
CA MET A 213 -3.35 15.40 -14.08
C MET A 213 -4.79 15.11 -14.57
N PRO A 214 -5.18 15.59 -15.77
CA PRO A 214 -6.49 15.29 -16.35
C PRO A 214 -6.77 13.79 -16.44
N ILE A 215 -8.05 13.41 -16.44
CA ILE A 215 -8.46 12.01 -16.50
C ILE A 215 -7.97 11.31 -17.78
N TYR A 216 -7.87 12.05 -18.89
CA TYR A 216 -7.35 11.54 -20.16
C TYR A 216 -5.85 11.21 -20.12
N ASP A 217 -5.11 11.71 -19.13
CA ASP A 217 -3.71 11.39 -18.93
C ASP A 217 -3.52 10.38 -17.79
N SER A 218 -4.25 10.53 -16.68
CA SER A 218 -4.10 9.64 -15.52
C SER A 218 -4.72 8.26 -15.73
N ALA A 219 -5.91 8.16 -16.36
CA ALA A 219 -6.58 6.88 -16.54
C ALA A 219 -5.82 5.90 -17.44
N PRO A 220 -5.29 6.31 -18.62
CA PRO A 220 -4.50 5.40 -19.46
C PRO A 220 -3.22 4.87 -18.78
N ARG A 221 -2.62 5.65 -17.88
CA ARG A 221 -1.44 5.23 -17.10
C ARG A 221 -1.78 4.16 -16.08
N LEU A 222 -2.89 4.33 -15.36
CA LEU A 222 -3.40 3.30 -14.45
C LEU A 222 -3.74 2.03 -15.23
N ASP A 223 -4.45 2.17 -16.35
CA ASP A 223 -4.87 1.05 -17.20
C ASP A 223 -3.67 0.25 -17.74
N ALA A 224 -2.68 0.91 -18.33
CA ALA A 224 -1.48 0.27 -18.87
C ALA A 224 -0.63 -0.40 -17.77
N ALA A 225 -0.40 0.28 -16.65
CA ALA A 225 0.40 -0.24 -15.54
C ALA A 225 -0.29 -1.43 -14.85
N LEU A 226 -1.58 -1.30 -14.54
CA LEU A 226 -2.35 -2.37 -13.90
C LEU A 226 -2.49 -3.57 -14.83
N GLY A 227 -2.83 -3.35 -16.10
CA GLY A 227 -2.93 -4.41 -17.10
C GLY A 227 -1.62 -5.19 -17.22
N SER A 228 -0.49 -4.49 -17.30
CA SER A 228 0.84 -5.12 -17.37
C SER A 228 1.18 -5.90 -16.09
N LEU A 229 0.84 -5.36 -14.90
CA LEU A 229 1.03 -6.05 -13.63
C LEU A 229 0.24 -7.36 -13.58
N ILE A 230 -1.06 -7.31 -13.88
CA ILE A 230 -1.92 -8.49 -13.86
C ILE A 230 -1.46 -9.51 -14.90
N GLU A 231 -1.08 -9.07 -16.10
CA GLU A 231 -0.55 -9.95 -17.14
C GLU A 231 0.74 -10.65 -16.67
N ASP A 232 1.69 -9.92 -16.10
CA ASP A 232 2.94 -10.50 -15.59
C ASP A 232 2.66 -11.52 -14.47
N LEU A 233 1.85 -11.16 -13.47
CA LEU A 233 1.50 -12.04 -12.35
C LEU A 233 0.75 -13.30 -12.82
N SER A 234 -0.08 -13.19 -13.87
CA SER A 234 -0.81 -14.34 -14.44
C SER A 234 0.09 -15.34 -15.17
N LYS A 235 1.31 -14.95 -15.53
CA LYS A 235 2.27 -15.80 -16.25
C LYS A 235 3.42 -16.28 -15.35
N MET A 236 3.72 -15.52 -14.29
CA MET A 236 4.74 -15.89 -13.33
C MET A 236 4.31 -17.11 -12.50
N PRO A 237 5.22 -18.06 -12.23
CA PRO A 237 4.90 -19.20 -11.38
C PRO A 237 4.64 -18.75 -9.93
N GLY A 238 3.59 -19.31 -9.32
CA GLY A 238 3.32 -19.22 -7.89
C GLY A 238 4.22 -20.17 -7.07
N LYS A 239 4.03 -20.16 -5.75
CA LYS A 239 4.73 -21.04 -4.80
C LYS A 239 4.15 -22.45 -4.82
N GLU A 240 2.84 -22.57 -4.91
CA GLU A 240 2.12 -23.82 -5.06
C GLU A 240 2.24 -24.33 -6.50
N SER A 241 2.52 -25.63 -6.62
CA SER A 241 2.68 -26.27 -7.92
C SER A 241 1.39 -26.16 -8.75
N GLY A 242 1.50 -25.64 -9.97
CA GLY A 242 0.37 -25.45 -10.88
C GLY A 242 -0.42 -24.15 -10.66
N LYS A 243 0.00 -23.30 -9.72
CA LYS A 243 -0.54 -21.95 -9.52
C LYS A 243 0.35 -20.91 -10.17
N THR A 244 -0.26 -19.81 -10.58
CA THR A 244 0.41 -18.58 -11.01
C THR A 244 0.61 -17.67 -9.80
N MET A 245 1.46 -16.65 -9.93
CA MET A 245 1.64 -15.67 -8.87
C MET A 245 0.35 -14.87 -8.61
N LEU A 246 -0.47 -14.66 -9.64
CA LEU A 246 -1.78 -14.02 -9.49
C LEU A 246 -2.78 -14.89 -8.70
N ASP A 247 -2.71 -16.22 -8.81
CA ASP A 247 -3.57 -17.10 -8.00
C ASP A 247 -3.30 -16.94 -6.49
N GLU A 248 -2.07 -16.56 -6.14
CA GLU A 248 -1.59 -16.40 -4.75
C GLU A 248 -1.49 -14.95 -4.29
N THR A 249 -1.76 -13.99 -5.17
CA THR A 249 -1.64 -12.56 -4.90
C THR A 249 -2.97 -11.88 -5.15
N MET A 250 -3.55 -11.29 -4.11
CA MET A 250 -4.70 -10.41 -4.25
C MET A 250 -4.22 -9.00 -4.57
N VAL A 251 -4.61 -8.51 -5.75
CA VAL A 251 -4.43 -7.11 -6.16
C VAL A 251 -5.74 -6.37 -5.90
N VAL A 252 -5.66 -5.28 -5.13
CA VAL A 252 -6.84 -4.46 -4.80
C VAL A 252 -6.62 -3.02 -5.25
N VAL A 253 -7.51 -2.54 -6.13
CA VAL A 253 -7.57 -1.13 -6.54
C VAL A 253 -8.64 -0.45 -5.68
N LEU A 254 -8.20 0.48 -4.83
CA LEU A 254 -9.00 1.06 -3.76
C LEU A 254 -9.33 2.54 -4.01
N HIS A 255 -10.58 2.92 -3.77
CA HIS A 255 -11.07 4.31 -3.83
C HIS A 255 -11.93 4.64 -2.61
N GLU A 256 -11.73 5.76 -1.91
CA GLU A 256 -12.60 6.13 -0.77
C GLU A 256 -13.99 6.63 -1.20
N PHE A 257 -14.06 7.30 -2.34
CA PHE A 257 -15.27 7.91 -2.87
C PHE A 257 -15.18 7.98 -4.39
N GLY A 258 -16.33 8.21 -5.02
CA GLY A 258 -16.42 8.47 -6.45
C GLY A 258 -16.40 9.95 -6.73
N ARG A 259 -16.78 10.29 -7.96
CA ARG A 259 -16.90 11.67 -8.42
C ARG A 259 -18.34 11.95 -8.83
N ASN A 260 -18.83 13.13 -8.43
CA ASN A 260 -20.20 13.56 -8.71
C ASN A 260 -20.49 13.40 -10.22
N PRO A 261 -21.65 12.85 -10.61
CA PRO A 261 -22.07 12.79 -12.02
C PRO A 261 -22.03 14.14 -12.73
N ASP A 262 -22.33 15.22 -12.00
CA ASP A 262 -22.39 16.58 -12.51
C ASP A 262 -21.08 17.35 -12.32
N PHE A 263 -20.90 18.37 -13.15
CA PHE A 263 -19.78 19.30 -13.06
C PHE A 263 -19.97 20.33 -11.96
N ASN A 264 -18.88 20.66 -11.26
CA ASN A 264 -18.83 21.85 -10.42
C ASN A 264 -18.45 23.10 -11.25
N LEU A 265 -18.42 24.27 -10.59
CA LEU A 265 -18.13 25.55 -11.25
C LEU A 265 -16.73 25.66 -11.87
N ASN A 266 -15.81 24.77 -11.52
CA ASN A 266 -14.43 24.79 -11.98
C ASN A 266 -14.16 23.76 -13.10
N ASN A 267 -15.22 23.23 -13.74
CA ASN A 267 -15.13 22.15 -14.73
C ASN A 267 -14.47 20.86 -14.18
N GLY A 268 -14.58 20.63 -12.87
CA GLY A 268 -14.24 19.36 -12.24
C GLY A 268 -15.47 18.70 -11.63
N ARG A 269 -15.24 17.76 -10.70
CA ARG A 269 -16.26 16.97 -10.02
C ARG A 269 -15.93 16.81 -8.55
N ASP A 270 -16.91 17.09 -7.69
CA ASP A 270 -16.77 16.96 -6.25
C ASP A 270 -16.83 15.50 -5.78
N HIS A 271 -16.51 15.26 -4.51
CA HIS A 271 -16.58 13.94 -3.88
C HIS A 271 -18.01 13.37 -3.92
N TRP A 272 -18.12 12.09 -4.24
CA TRP A 272 -19.39 11.38 -4.30
C TRP A 272 -19.29 10.05 -3.55
N GLY A 273 -19.64 10.08 -2.26
CA GLY A 273 -19.64 8.90 -1.39
C GLY A 273 -20.64 7.79 -1.79
N PRO A 274 -21.83 8.07 -2.36
CA PRO A 274 -22.82 7.02 -2.64
C PRO A 274 -22.44 6.01 -3.72
N VAL A 275 -21.51 6.35 -4.62
CA VAL A 275 -21.13 5.48 -5.75
C VAL A 275 -19.63 5.59 -6.04
N TYR A 276 -18.94 4.47 -5.90
CA TYR A 276 -17.56 4.24 -6.36
C TYR A 276 -17.33 2.75 -6.60
N SER A 277 -16.17 2.41 -7.16
CA SER A 277 -15.80 1.02 -7.45
C SER A 277 -14.46 0.70 -6.82
N ASP A 278 -14.39 -0.41 -6.10
CA ASP A 278 -13.13 -1.07 -5.78
C ASP A 278 -12.99 -2.30 -6.69
N VAL A 279 -11.77 -2.65 -7.07
CA VAL A 279 -11.49 -3.80 -7.95
C VAL A 279 -10.61 -4.79 -7.21
N PHE A 280 -11.00 -6.07 -7.22
CA PHE A 280 -10.26 -7.18 -6.64
C PHE A 280 -9.88 -8.17 -7.74
N ILE A 281 -8.62 -8.57 -7.79
CA ILE A 281 -8.07 -9.45 -8.83
C ILE A 281 -7.12 -10.45 -8.19
N GLY A 282 -7.20 -11.72 -8.57
CA GLY A 282 -6.31 -12.78 -8.06
C GLY A 282 -6.64 -13.20 -6.62
N GLY A 283 -5.76 -13.98 -6.00
CA GLY A 283 -5.90 -14.41 -4.59
C GLY A 283 -7.21 -15.14 -4.29
N GLY A 284 -7.70 -15.96 -5.24
CA GLY A 284 -8.96 -16.70 -5.13
C GLY A 284 -10.23 -15.94 -5.48
N VAL A 285 -10.15 -14.64 -5.82
CA VAL A 285 -11.31 -13.85 -6.25
C VAL A 285 -11.87 -14.41 -7.57
N LYS A 286 -13.19 -14.54 -7.65
CA LYS A 286 -13.87 -15.08 -8.83
C LYS A 286 -13.83 -14.09 -9.99
N PRO A 287 -13.32 -14.49 -11.18
CA PRO A 287 -13.21 -13.59 -12.33
C PRO A 287 -14.58 -13.21 -12.90
N GLY A 288 -14.67 -12.01 -13.46
CA GLY A 288 -15.86 -11.52 -14.17
C GLY A 288 -17.07 -11.20 -13.28
N ARG A 289 -16.90 -11.20 -11.96
CA ARG A 289 -17.96 -10.88 -11.01
C ARG A 289 -18.12 -9.37 -10.88
N ILE A 290 -19.38 -8.91 -10.89
CA ILE A 290 -19.76 -7.53 -10.60
C ILE A 290 -20.70 -7.57 -9.41
N ILE A 291 -20.38 -6.79 -8.38
CA ILE A 291 -21.19 -6.62 -7.16
C ILE A 291 -21.78 -5.21 -7.20
N GLY A 292 -23.10 -5.15 -7.27
CA GLY A 292 -23.85 -3.90 -7.33
C GLY A 292 -24.06 -3.37 -8.73
N LYS A 293 -24.91 -2.35 -8.83
CA LYS A 293 -25.33 -1.68 -10.06
C LYS A 293 -25.68 -0.24 -9.75
N THR A 294 -25.29 0.65 -10.65
CA THR A 294 -25.59 2.08 -10.54
C THR A 294 -26.28 2.60 -11.80
N GLU A 295 -27.14 3.60 -11.64
CA GLU A 295 -27.80 4.29 -12.75
C GLU A 295 -27.86 5.78 -12.44
N GLY A 296 -27.44 6.63 -13.38
CA GLY A 296 -27.41 8.08 -13.18
C GLY A 296 -26.61 8.54 -11.96
N GLY A 297 -25.57 7.80 -11.58
CA GLY A 297 -24.75 8.09 -10.39
C GLY A 297 -25.37 7.74 -9.04
N LYS A 298 -26.44 6.94 -9.04
CA LYS A 298 -27.07 6.42 -7.83
C LYS A 298 -26.94 4.89 -7.80
N PRO A 299 -26.77 4.28 -6.61
CA PRO A 299 -26.89 2.83 -6.49
C PRO A 299 -28.35 2.43 -6.75
N VAL A 300 -28.57 1.51 -7.68
CA VAL A 300 -29.89 0.89 -7.95
C VAL A 300 -29.94 -0.56 -7.48
N ASP A 301 -28.77 -1.18 -7.32
CA ASP A 301 -28.59 -2.46 -6.66
C ASP A 301 -27.26 -2.42 -5.91
N ILE A 302 -27.23 -2.91 -4.68
CA ILE A 302 -25.99 -3.02 -3.92
C ILE A 302 -25.25 -4.31 -4.30
N GLY A 303 -25.98 -5.36 -4.69
CA GLY A 303 -25.42 -6.66 -5.06
C GLY A 303 -24.69 -7.40 -3.95
N TRP A 304 -24.71 -6.87 -2.72
CA TRP A 304 -24.13 -7.43 -1.51
C TRP A 304 -25.25 -7.90 -0.58
N GLY A 305 -24.97 -8.81 0.35
CA GLY A 305 -25.94 -9.34 1.32
C GLY A 305 -26.60 -8.30 2.25
N TYR A 306 -26.20 -7.01 2.16
CA TYR A 306 -26.69 -5.91 2.98
C TYR A 306 -27.27 -4.78 2.12
N LYS A 307 -28.15 -3.97 2.73
CA LYS A 307 -28.88 -2.87 2.05
C LYS A 307 -28.03 -1.62 1.77
N GLN A 308 -26.72 -1.67 2.00
CA GLN A 308 -25.79 -0.55 1.93
C GLN A 308 -24.48 -1.06 1.34
N GLN A 309 -23.76 -0.21 0.61
CA GLN A 309 -22.48 -0.57 0.03
C GLN A 309 -21.45 -0.99 1.10
N PRO A 310 -20.52 -1.91 0.78
CA PRO A 310 -19.39 -2.19 1.65
C PRO A 310 -18.63 -0.90 1.99
N MET A 311 -18.43 -0.67 3.29
CA MET A 311 -17.49 0.35 3.77
C MET A 311 -16.04 -0.14 3.69
N LYS A 312 -15.08 0.78 3.87
CA LYS A 312 -13.66 0.46 3.86
C LYS A 312 -13.26 -0.58 4.89
N ASP A 313 -13.95 -0.62 6.02
CA ASP A 313 -13.73 -1.63 7.05
C ASP A 313 -13.96 -3.06 6.51
N HIS A 314 -14.99 -3.26 5.69
CA HIS A 314 -15.27 -4.56 5.06
C HIS A 314 -14.24 -4.93 3.99
N VAL A 315 -13.66 -3.94 3.31
CA VAL A 315 -12.56 -4.15 2.37
C VAL A 315 -11.31 -4.61 3.11
N THR A 316 -10.95 -3.96 4.22
CA THR A 316 -9.84 -4.40 5.05
C THR A 316 -10.10 -5.77 5.68
N ALA A 317 -11.31 -6.03 6.16
CA ALA A 317 -11.73 -7.34 6.66
C ALA A 317 -11.59 -8.43 5.58
N THR A 318 -11.97 -8.14 4.33
CA THR A 318 -11.84 -9.07 3.19
C THR A 318 -10.39 -9.46 2.95
N VAL A 319 -9.47 -8.49 2.96
CA VAL A 319 -8.06 -8.79 2.72
C VAL A 319 -7.43 -9.48 3.94
N TYR A 320 -7.78 -9.12 5.18
CA TYR A 320 -7.38 -9.88 6.35
C TYR A 320 -7.86 -11.34 6.28
N SER A 321 -9.13 -11.55 5.94
CA SER A 321 -9.74 -12.88 5.75
C SER A 321 -8.95 -13.71 4.72
N ALA A 322 -8.63 -13.12 3.56
CA ALA A 322 -7.83 -13.76 2.52
C ALA A 322 -6.39 -14.08 2.94
N LEU A 323 -5.83 -13.31 3.88
CA LEU A 323 -4.51 -13.57 4.48
C LEU A 323 -4.58 -14.57 5.66
N GLY A 324 -5.76 -15.05 6.02
CA GLY A 324 -5.98 -15.92 7.19
C GLY A 324 -5.88 -15.19 8.53
N ILE A 325 -6.01 -13.86 8.52
CA ILE A 325 -6.00 -13.01 9.72
C ILE A 325 -7.44 -12.85 10.23
N ASP A 326 -7.66 -13.18 11.50
CA ASP A 326 -8.91 -12.91 12.18
C ASP A 326 -9.08 -11.39 12.39
N TYR A 327 -9.92 -10.78 11.54
CA TYR A 327 -10.21 -9.35 11.54
C TYR A 327 -11.04 -8.88 12.74
N SER A 328 -11.56 -9.79 13.58
CA SER A 328 -12.28 -9.46 14.82
C SER A 328 -11.37 -9.28 16.04
N LYS A 329 -10.08 -9.54 15.87
CA LYS A 329 -9.07 -9.37 16.94
C LYS A 329 -8.99 -7.94 17.43
N LYS A 330 -8.54 -7.84 18.68
CA LYS A 330 -8.24 -6.58 19.36
C LYS A 330 -6.92 -6.65 20.10
N ILE A 331 -6.21 -5.52 20.12
CA ILE A 331 -5.03 -5.30 20.93
C ILE A 331 -5.44 -4.53 22.17
N GLU A 332 -5.32 -5.19 23.31
CA GLU A 332 -5.55 -4.60 24.62
C GLU A 332 -4.32 -3.85 25.12
N LYS A 333 -4.49 -2.99 26.13
CA LYS A 333 -3.40 -2.24 26.79
C LYS A 333 -2.63 -1.31 25.84
N THR A 334 -3.35 -0.62 24.97
CA THR A 334 -2.77 0.45 24.13
C THR A 334 -2.32 1.64 24.99
N PRO A 335 -1.45 2.53 24.48
CA PRO A 335 -1.02 3.73 25.18
C PRO A 335 -2.18 4.61 25.69
N SER A 336 -3.30 4.69 24.96
CA SER A 336 -4.49 5.44 25.36
C SER A 336 -5.41 4.70 26.35
N GLY A 337 -5.13 3.43 26.63
CA GLY A 337 -5.99 2.55 27.43
C GLY A 337 -7.25 2.06 26.72
N ARG A 338 -7.45 2.40 25.43
CA ARG A 338 -8.58 1.94 24.61
C ARG A 338 -8.17 0.76 23.74
N ALA A 339 -8.92 -0.33 23.77
CA ALA A 339 -8.65 -1.47 22.90
C ALA A 339 -8.58 -1.01 21.42
N TYR A 340 -7.54 -1.45 20.71
CA TYR A 340 -7.46 -1.29 19.26
C TYR A 340 -8.09 -2.51 18.61
N GLU A 341 -9.31 -2.35 18.10
CA GLU A 341 -9.96 -3.34 17.23
C GLU A 341 -9.36 -3.25 15.82
N TYR A 342 -9.03 -4.40 15.23
CA TYR A 342 -8.51 -4.47 13.87
C TYR A 342 -9.47 -3.85 12.87
N GLN A 343 -10.77 -4.02 13.10
CA GLN A 343 -11.86 -3.45 12.33
C GLN A 343 -12.99 -3.03 13.28
N GLN A 344 -13.60 -1.87 13.03
CA GLN A 344 -14.70 -1.37 13.85
C GLN A 344 -16.03 -1.76 13.20
N THR A 345 -17.07 -1.96 14.00
CA THR A 345 -18.43 -2.05 13.44
C THR A 345 -18.77 -0.71 12.79
N ALA A 346 -19.14 -0.74 11.51
CA ALA A 346 -19.53 0.44 10.75
C ALA A 346 -20.92 0.95 11.19
N PRO A 347 -21.04 2.09 11.91
CA PRO A 347 -22.33 2.63 12.26
C PRO A 347 -23.00 3.22 11.01
N LEU A 348 -24.22 2.78 10.69
CA LEU A 348 -25.02 3.34 9.59
C LEU A 348 -25.87 4.55 10.03
N GLY A 349 -25.82 4.91 11.33
CA GLY A 349 -26.68 5.90 11.96
C GLY A 349 -27.87 5.25 12.70
N GLY A 350 -28.25 5.79 13.86
CA GLY A 350 -29.26 5.18 14.73
C GLY A 350 -28.82 3.81 15.26
N PRO A 351 -29.74 2.83 15.44
CA PRO A 351 -29.39 1.48 15.87
C PRO A 351 -28.90 0.56 14.74
N ALA A 352 -28.81 1.05 13.50
CA ALA A 352 -28.44 0.24 12.35
C ALA A 352 -26.91 0.12 12.23
N PHE A 353 -26.44 -1.11 12.08
CA PHE A 353 -25.05 -1.42 11.81
C PHE A 353 -24.97 -2.55 10.78
N ILE A 354 -23.91 -2.52 9.97
CA ILE A 354 -23.48 -3.72 9.24
C ILE A 354 -22.55 -4.47 10.21
N PRO A 355 -22.77 -5.79 10.42
CA PRO A 355 -21.88 -6.56 11.28
C PRO A 355 -20.46 -6.53 10.71
N LEU A 356 -19.49 -6.78 11.57
CA LEU A 356 -18.11 -6.97 11.12
C LEU A 356 -18.05 -8.23 10.25
N THR A 357 -17.80 -8.05 8.97
CA THR A 357 -17.81 -9.12 7.95
C THR A 357 -16.88 -8.76 6.80
N ASP A 358 -16.42 -9.78 6.09
CA ASP A 358 -15.81 -9.64 4.77
C ASP A 358 -16.88 -9.62 3.64
N ILE A 359 -16.42 -9.37 2.42
CA ILE A 359 -17.22 -9.37 1.19
C ILE A 359 -17.06 -10.76 0.54
N ALA A 360 -17.67 -11.78 1.16
CA ALA A 360 -17.56 -13.18 0.74
C ALA A 360 -18.04 -13.41 -0.71
N GLU A 361 -18.94 -12.56 -1.22
CA GLU A 361 -19.46 -12.58 -2.59
C GLU A 361 -18.39 -12.40 -3.67
N LEU A 362 -17.19 -11.95 -3.30
CA LEU A 362 -16.03 -11.88 -4.20
C LEU A 362 -15.45 -13.26 -4.57
N PHE A 363 -15.70 -14.29 -3.75
CA PHE A 363 -15.05 -15.61 -3.89
C PHE A 363 -15.97 -16.73 -4.42
N VAL A 364 -17.28 -16.47 -4.61
CA VAL A 364 -18.30 -17.50 -4.87
C VAL A 364 -18.92 -17.50 -6.26
#